data_AF-A0A0C2MCK8-F1
#
_entry.id   AF-A0A0C2MCK8-F1
#
_cell.length_a   1.000
_cell.length_b   1.000
_cell.length_c   1.000
_cell.angle_alpha   90.00
_cell.angle_beta   90.00
_cell.angle_gamma   90.00
#
_symmetry.space_group_name_H-M   'P 1'
#
loop_
_entity.id
_entity.type
_entity.pdbx_description
1 polymer ?
#
loop_
_entity_poly.entity_id
_entity_poly.type
_entity_poly.pdbx_seq_one_letter_code
_entity_poly.pdbx_strand_id
1 'polypeptide(L)'
;MVKNMYNENCLDYYSYNFPDIDDKDTLVLTNGELYCLRSNKVIHQFPHLNHRISGIFSASFQDVVMHTEIYDLRTLKMREQIPHFQDILLRRTHDDNFLIGRNF
;
A
#
# COMPACT_ATOMS: atom_id res chain seq x y z
N MET A 1 25.82 -0.99 6.61
CA MET A 1 25.70 -2.01 5.55
C MET A 1 24.27 -1.96 5.05
N VAL A 2 23.99 -1.15 4.03
CA VAL A 2 22.65 -1.04 3.43
C VAL A 2 22.50 -2.26 2.52
N LYS A 3 21.65 -3.21 2.92
CA LYS A 3 21.37 -4.38 2.10
C LYS A 3 20.50 -3.90 0.93
N ASN A 4 21.06 -3.88 -0.27
CA ASN A 4 20.32 -3.57 -1.49
C ASN A 4 19.14 -4.53 -1.60
N MET A 5 17.92 -3.99 -1.46
CA MET A 5 16.66 -4.71 -1.65
C MET A 5 16.24 -4.63 -3.12
N TYR A 6 17.11 -5.07 -4.03
CA TYR A 6 16.73 -5.26 -5.44
C TYR A 6 16.55 -6.75 -5.68
N ASN A 7 15.28 -7.17 -5.79
CA ASN A 7 14.90 -8.49 -6.25
C ASN A 7 14.99 -8.50 -7.80
N GLU A 8 15.55 -9.58 -8.37
CA GLU A 8 16.01 -9.65 -9.78
C GLU A 8 14.88 -9.88 -10.81
N ASN A 9 13.61 -9.91 -10.39
CA ASN A 9 12.47 -9.96 -11.30
C ASN A 9 11.83 -8.57 -11.44
N CYS A 10 11.95 -7.98 -12.64
CA CYS A 10 11.31 -6.71 -13.02
C CYS A 10 9.75 -6.74 -12.93
N LEU A 11 9.16 -7.91 -12.65
CA LEU A 11 7.71 -8.12 -12.44
C LEU A 11 7.28 -8.03 -10.97
N ASP A 12 8.21 -7.89 -10.02
CA ASP A 12 7.92 -7.92 -8.57
C ASP A 12 7.54 -6.55 -7.97
N TYR A 13 7.54 -5.48 -8.78
CA TYR A 13 7.31 -4.12 -8.30
C TYR A 13 6.11 -3.46 -8.98
N TYR A 14 5.30 -2.77 -8.16
CA TYR A 14 4.21 -1.94 -8.67
C TYR A 14 4.75 -0.75 -9.47
N SER A 15 4.11 -0.43 -10.59
CA SER A 15 4.50 0.71 -11.45
C SER A 15 4.51 2.05 -10.69
N TYR A 16 3.56 2.22 -9.78
CA TYR A 16 3.41 3.35 -8.87
C TYR A 16 3.54 2.85 -7.44
N ASN A 17 4.79 2.58 -7.05
CA ASN A 17 5.14 2.32 -5.66
C ASN A 17 5.47 3.63 -4.93
N PHE A 18 4.59 4.04 -4.02
CA PHE A 18 4.83 5.16 -3.11
C PHE A 18 4.74 4.65 -1.68
N PRO A 19 5.85 4.64 -0.93
CA PRO A 19 5.81 4.31 0.48
C PRO A 19 4.84 5.23 1.23
N ASP A 20 3.95 4.64 2.03
CA ASP A 20 3.04 5.35 2.91
C ASP A 20 3.32 4.94 4.36
N ILE A 21 3.14 5.86 5.30
CA ILE A 21 3.41 5.67 6.72
C ILE A 21 2.15 5.90 7.54
N ASP A 22 1.97 5.14 8.62
CA ASP A 22 0.85 5.31 9.54
C ASP A 22 0.97 6.60 10.38
N ASP A 23 -0.10 6.93 11.11
CA ASP A 23 -0.19 8.13 11.97
C ASP A 23 0.81 8.15 13.14
N LYS A 24 1.45 7.02 13.43
CA LYS A 24 2.35 6.83 14.58
C LYS A 24 3.79 6.59 14.20
N ASP A 25 4.12 6.64 12.90
CA ASP A 25 5.44 6.32 12.39
C ASP A 25 5.94 4.92 12.83
N THR A 26 5.03 3.95 12.90
CA THR A 26 5.32 2.56 13.32
C THR A 26 5.20 1.54 12.19
N LEU A 27 4.39 1.83 11.19
CA LEU A 27 4.11 0.96 10.06
C LEU A 27 4.40 1.69 8.74
N VAL A 28 5.06 0.99 7.83
CA VAL A 28 5.28 1.47 6.46
C VAL A 28 4.68 0.49 5.49
N LEU A 29 3.86 0.99 4.57
CA LEU A 29 3.36 0.23 3.43
C LEU A 29 4.18 0.61 2.20
N THR A 30 4.85 -0.35 1.60
CA THR A 30 5.60 -0.15 0.35
C THR A 30 5.57 -1.43 -0.46
N ASN A 31 5.40 -1.31 -1.77
CA ASN A 31 5.39 -2.43 -2.71
C ASN A 31 4.40 -3.56 -2.35
N GLY A 32 3.26 -3.22 -1.74
CA GLY A 32 2.28 -4.20 -1.23
C GLY A 32 2.75 -4.98 0.01
N GLU A 33 3.83 -4.58 0.64
CA GLU A 33 4.36 -5.16 1.87
C GLU A 33 4.14 -4.18 3.04
N LEU A 34 3.64 -4.72 4.15
CA LEU A 34 3.49 -3.99 5.41
C LEU A 34 4.69 -4.28 6.30
N TYR A 35 5.47 -3.25 6.59
CA TYR A 35 6.65 -3.28 7.42
C TYR A 35 6.36 -2.71 8.81
N CYS A 36 6.83 -3.39 9.85
CA CYS A 36 6.85 -2.86 11.20
C CYS A 36 8.23 -2.25 11.49
N LEU A 37 8.29 -0.94 11.67
CA LEU A 37 9.54 -0.21 11.92
C LEU A 37 10.18 -0.60 13.26
N ARG A 38 9.36 -0.85 14.30
CA ARG A 38 9.86 -1.26 15.63
C ARG A 38 10.61 -2.59 15.59
N SER A 39 10.12 -3.55 14.79
CA SER A 39 10.74 -4.88 14.67
C SER A 39 11.68 -5.01 13.48
N ASN A 40 11.69 -4.01 12.60
CA ASN A 40 12.44 -3.97 11.34
C ASN A 40 12.18 -5.21 10.45
N LYS A 41 10.90 -5.57 10.30
CA LYS A 41 10.46 -6.76 9.56
C LYS A 41 9.20 -6.49 8.75
N VAL A 42 9.06 -7.21 7.63
CA VAL A 42 7.77 -7.41 6.96
C VAL A 42 6.88 -8.22 7.89
N ILE A 43 5.68 -7.71 8.17
CA ILE A 43 4.66 -8.39 8.97
C ILE A 43 3.54 -8.96 8.10
N HIS A 44 3.37 -8.45 6.88
CA HIS A 44 2.41 -8.98 5.91
C HIS A 44 2.79 -8.60 4.48
N GLN A 45 2.46 -9.47 3.51
CA GLN A 45 2.52 -9.17 2.09
C GLN A 45 1.11 -9.34 1.53
N PHE A 46 0.53 -8.26 1.02
CA PHE A 46 -0.81 -8.28 0.45
C PHE A 46 -0.80 -8.98 -0.92
N PRO A 47 -1.89 -9.68 -1.29
CA PRO A 47 -2.03 -10.27 -2.62
C PRO A 47 -1.80 -9.26 -3.75
N HIS A 48 -0.99 -9.63 -4.74
CA HIS A 48 -0.62 -8.78 -5.87
C HIS A 48 -1.68 -8.91 -6.99
N LEU A 49 -2.82 -8.24 -6.83
CA LEU A 49 -3.98 -8.36 -7.74
C LEU A 49 -4.00 -7.33 -8.89
N ASN A 50 -3.09 -6.35 -8.85
CA ASN A 50 -2.89 -5.35 -9.90
C ASN A 50 -1.39 -5.06 -10.05
N HIS A 51 -0.92 -4.53 -11.18
CA HIS A 51 0.52 -4.21 -11.36
C HIS A 51 0.83 -2.71 -11.27
N ARG A 52 -0.16 -1.89 -10.89
CA ARG A 52 -0.07 -0.43 -10.97
C ARG A 52 0.19 0.22 -9.63
N ILE A 53 -0.60 -0.04 -8.58
CA ILE A 53 -0.62 0.76 -7.35
C ILE A 53 -0.27 -0.11 -6.14
N SER A 54 0.76 0.28 -5.40
CA SER A 54 1.27 -0.45 -4.22
C SER A 54 0.42 -0.37 -2.96
N GLY A 55 -0.59 0.51 -2.96
CA GLY A 55 -1.53 0.76 -1.88
C GLY A 55 -1.16 1.91 -0.95
N ILE A 56 -2.13 2.31 -0.12
CA ILE A 56 -2.02 3.37 0.90
C ILE A 56 -2.79 2.99 2.17
N PHE A 57 -2.52 3.68 3.29
CA PHE A 57 -3.39 3.63 4.45
C PHE A 57 -4.66 4.47 4.23
N SER A 58 -5.78 4.01 4.79
CA SER A 58 -6.97 4.85 4.88
C SER A 58 -6.75 6.00 5.86
N ALA A 59 -7.51 7.09 5.74
CA ALA A 59 -7.37 8.26 6.62
C ALA A 59 -7.70 7.96 8.09
N SER A 60 -8.45 6.89 8.35
CA SER A 60 -8.71 6.38 9.70
C SER A 60 -7.62 5.44 10.22
N PHE A 61 -6.63 5.08 9.40
CA PHE A 61 -5.57 4.12 9.69
C PHE A 61 -6.05 2.75 10.19
N GLN A 62 -7.27 2.37 9.80
CA GLN A 62 -7.86 1.06 10.12
C GLN A 62 -7.80 0.09 8.95
N ASP A 63 -7.56 0.60 7.74
CA ASP A 63 -7.59 -0.17 6.51
C ASP A 63 -6.40 0.16 5.63
N VAL A 64 -6.05 -0.79 4.78
CA VAL A 64 -5.12 -0.61 3.66
C VAL A 64 -5.92 -0.70 2.36
N VAL A 65 -5.78 0.31 1.51
CA VAL A 65 -6.41 0.35 0.19
C VAL A 65 -5.35 -0.02 -0.85
N MET A 66 -5.48 -1.19 -1.44
CA MET A 66 -4.64 -1.71 -2.52
C MET A 66 -5.44 -1.64 -3.82
N HIS A 67 -5.37 -0.55 -4.59
CA HIS A 67 -6.15 -0.40 -5.83
C HIS A 67 -7.67 -0.54 -5.64
N THR A 68 -8.26 -1.70 -5.95
CA THR A 68 -9.70 -1.95 -5.75
C THR A 68 -10.01 -2.61 -4.41
N GLU A 69 -9.00 -3.11 -3.73
CA GLU A 69 -9.12 -3.99 -2.59
C GLU A 69 -8.91 -3.24 -1.29
N ILE A 70 -9.80 -3.46 -0.32
CA ILE A 70 -9.69 -2.88 1.01
C ILE A 70 -9.44 -4.00 2.01
N TYR A 71 -8.35 -3.89 2.76
CA TYR A 71 -7.94 -4.85 3.77
C TYR A 71 -8.03 -4.23 5.17
N ASP A 72 -8.60 -4.97 6.12
CA ASP A 72 -8.61 -4.58 7.54
C ASP A 72 -7.18 -4.69 8.11
N LEU A 73 -6.62 -3.62 8.66
CA LEU A 73 -5.22 -3.59 9.12
C LEU A 73 -4.98 -4.49 10.35
N ARG A 74 -6.01 -4.75 11.16
CA ARG A 74 -5.90 -5.55 12.38
C ARG A 74 -5.92 -7.05 12.09
N THR A 75 -6.74 -7.49 11.14
CA THR A 75 -6.94 -8.90 10.78
C THR A 75 -6.21 -9.30 9.52
N LEU A 76 -5.74 -8.33 8.73
CA LEU A 76 -5.04 -8.51 7.46
C LEU A 76 -5.86 -9.29 6.42
N LYS A 77 -7.18 -9.23 6.55
CA LYS A 77 -8.12 -9.87 5.63
C LYS A 77 -8.78 -8.83 4.75
N MET A 78 -9.04 -9.20 3.49
CA MET A 78 -9.84 -8.38 2.59
C MET A 78 -11.25 -8.22 3.18
N ARG A 79 -11.68 -6.97 3.35
CA ARG A 79 -13.03 -6.60 3.79
C ARG A 79 -13.96 -6.52 2.60
N GLU A 80 -13.53 -5.83 1.56
CA GLU A 80 -14.33 -5.56 0.37
C GLU A 80 -13.45 -5.28 -0.86
N GLN A 81 -14.08 -5.38 -2.02
CA GLN A 81 -13.53 -4.94 -3.30
C GLN A 81 -14.46 -3.89 -3.89
N ILE A 82 -13.91 -2.76 -4.32
CA ILE A 82 -14.63 -1.62 -4.90
C ILE A 82 -14.27 -1.54 -6.39
N PRO A 83 -15.09 -2.11 -7.31
CA PRO A 83 -14.78 -2.13 -8.74
C PRO A 83 -14.63 -0.74 -9.36
N HIS A 84 -15.28 0.28 -8.79
CA HIS A 84 -15.21 1.66 -9.28
C HIS A 84 -13.82 2.31 -9.10
N PHE A 85 -12.92 1.69 -8.33
CA PHE A 85 -11.54 2.16 -8.17
C PHE A 85 -10.59 1.65 -9.26
N GLN A 86 -11.08 0.84 -10.21
CA GLN A 86 -10.26 0.23 -11.27
C GLN A 86 -9.39 1.25 -12.02
N ASP A 87 -9.93 2.44 -12.31
CA ASP A 87 -9.24 3.49 -13.08
C ASP A 87 -8.79 4.67 -12.21
N ILE A 88 -8.77 4.49 -10.89
CA ILE A 88 -8.41 5.52 -9.92
C ILE A 88 -7.00 5.26 -9.38
N LEU A 89 -6.15 6.29 -9.48
CA LEU A 89 -4.93 6.41 -8.70
C LEU A 89 -5.26 7.17 -7.41
N LEU A 90 -5.19 6.46 -6.28
CA LEU A 90 -5.34 7.07 -4.97
C LEU A 90 -3.95 7.25 -4.35
N ARG A 91 -3.68 8.45 -3.84
CA ARG A 91 -2.44 8.75 -3.12
C ARG A 91 -2.73 9.64 -1.92
N ARG A 92 -2.14 9.32 -0.76
CA ARG A 92 -2.18 10.22 0.40
C ARG A 92 -1.10 11.29 0.27
N THR A 93 -1.45 12.50 0.70
CA THR A 93 -0.56 13.66 0.78
C THR A 93 -0.03 13.82 2.19
N HIS A 94 0.97 14.69 2.35
CA HIS A 94 1.62 14.96 3.63
C HIS A 94 0.69 15.63 4.67
N ASP A 95 -0.40 16.25 4.22
CA ASP A 95 -1.47 16.86 5.01
C ASP A 95 -2.69 15.92 5.15
N ASP A 96 -2.48 14.61 4.95
CA ASP A 96 -3.47 13.53 5.06
C ASP A 96 -4.69 13.63 4.13
N ASN A 97 -4.65 14.55 3.15
CA ASN A 97 -5.62 14.61 2.08
C ASN A 97 -5.36 13.52 1.02
N PHE A 98 -6.40 13.15 0.27
CA PHE A 98 -6.27 12.22 -0.86
C PHE A 98 -6.19 12.96 -2.19
N LEU A 99 -5.16 12.64 -2.96
CA LEU A 99 -5.11 12.91 -4.39
C LEU A 99 -5.77 11.76 -5.13
N ILE A 100 -6.75 12.11 -5.96
CA ILE A 100 -7.49 11.20 -6.83
C ILE A 100 -7.12 11.55 -8.27
N GLY A 101 -6.28 10.71 -8.88
CA GLY A 101 -6.01 10.75 -10.31
C GLY A 101 -6.93 9.78 -11.04
N ARG A 102 -7.50 10.18 -12.18
CA ARG A 102 -8.26 9.27 -13.04
C ARG A 102 -7.57 9.23 -14.40
N ASN A 103 -7.15 8.04 -14.83
CA ASN A 103 -6.72 7.87 -16.21
C ASN A 103 -7.97 7.69 -17.08
N PHE A 104 -8.08 8.51 -18.12
CA PHE A 104 -9.07 8.36 -19.19
C PHE A 104 -8.49 7.52 -20.32
#